data_AF-A0A2T2ULD2-F1
#
_entry.id   AF-A0A2T2ULD2-F1
#
_cell.length_a   1.000
_cell.length_b   1.000
_cell.length_c   1.000
_cell.angle_alpha   90.00
_cell.angle_beta   90.00
_cell.angle_gamma   90.00
#
_symmetry.space_group_name_H-M   'P 1'
#
loop_
_entity.id
_entity.type
_entity.pdbx_description
1 polymer ?
#
loop_
_entity_poly.entity_id
_entity_poly.type
_entity_poly.pdbx_seq_one_letter_code
_entity_poly.pdbx_strand_id
1 'polypeptide(L)'
;MPEPAFDPDRVREAQDGDEQARNGLLRRLKPILRGYFIKRIGAETDVDDLVQNTLVRIHESLGDLEKPGSLKSFAMKAALFELQDYYRGRYDMKESLRDPDLPPGRTTDPEDRSAHVDVEKALEALSPKARRIMELREYGYLYREIAQMLDTTEAAVKMQVKRAFETMKEALSALLILVWFVGL
;
A
#
# COMPACT_ATOMS: atom_id res chain seq x y z
N MET A 1 -5.31 26.40 16.77
CA MET A 1 -5.71 25.49 15.68
C MET A 1 -4.67 24.38 15.63
N PRO A 2 -5.04 23.09 15.48
CA PRO A 2 -4.03 22.06 15.30
C PRO A 2 -3.26 22.35 14.00
N GLU A 3 -1.94 22.47 14.08
CA GLU A 3 -1.09 22.58 12.90
C GLU A 3 -1.35 21.40 11.96
N PRO A 4 -1.39 21.61 10.63
CA PRO A 4 -1.48 20.50 9.69
C PRO A 4 -0.33 19.52 9.96
N ALA A 5 -0.63 18.22 9.95
CA ALA A 5 0.33 17.17 10.32
C ALA A 5 1.66 17.23 9.54
N PHE A 6 1.65 17.82 8.33
CA PHE A 6 2.81 18.09 7.51
C PHE A 6 2.72 19.52 6.96
N ASP A 7 3.11 20.49 7.79
CA ASP A 7 3.16 21.90 7.41
C ASP A 7 4.14 22.11 6.24
N PRO A 8 3.70 22.68 5.10
CA PRO A 8 4.56 23.01 3.96
C PRO A 8 5.79 23.86 4.32
N ASP A 9 5.68 24.74 5.31
CA ASP A 9 6.79 25.61 5.70
C ASP A 9 7.89 24.82 6.42
N ARG A 10 7.52 23.85 7.26
CA ARG A 10 8.46 22.90 7.87
C ARG A 10 9.17 22.03 6.83
N VAL A 11 8.48 21.71 5.74
CA VAL A 11 9.08 20.97 4.63
C VAL A 11 10.11 21.82 3.90
N ARG A 12 9.85 23.11 3.68
CA ARG A 12 10.83 24.05 3.10
C ARG A 12 12.05 24.23 4.00
N GLU A 13 11.84 24.47 5.30
CA GLU A 13 12.92 24.53 6.29
C GLU A 13 13.83 23.30 6.19
N ALA A 14 13.23 22.11 6.11
CA ALA A 14 13.98 20.85 5.98
C ALA A 14 14.74 20.74 4.65
N GLN A 15 14.18 21.25 3.55
CA GLN A 15 14.83 21.31 2.23
C GLN A 15 16.01 22.30 2.23
N ASP A 16 15.89 23.39 2.98
CA ASP A 16 16.93 24.42 3.15
C ASP A 16 18.04 24.00 4.13
N GLY A 17 17.94 22.79 4.70
CA GLY A 17 18.98 22.19 5.54
C GLY A 17 18.69 22.19 7.04
N ASP A 18 17.51 22.64 7.50
CA ASP A 18 17.13 22.56 8.91
C ASP A 18 16.91 21.10 9.34
N GLU A 19 17.87 20.58 10.11
CA GLU A 19 17.83 19.20 10.59
C GLU A 19 16.71 18.94 11.59
N GLN A 20 16.31 19.95 12.38
CA GLN A 20 15.22 19.80 13.35
C GLN A 20 13.89 19.68 12.63
N ALA A 21 13.65 20.51 11.62
CA ALA A 21 12.48 20.43 10.77
C ALA A 21 12.41 19.06 10.09
N ARG A 22 13.52 18.61 9.47
CA ARG A 22 13.64 17.30 8.82
C ARG A 22 13.33 16.15 9.77
N ASN A 23 13.98 16.11 10.94
CA ASN A 23 13.77 15.07 11.93
C ASN A 23 12.33 15.07 12.48
N GLY A 24 11.71 16.24 12.63
CA GLY A 24 10.32 16.39 13.01
C GLY A 24 9.36 15.76 12.01
N LEU A 25 9.59 15.95 10.71
CA LEU A 25 8.80 15.35 9.64
C LEU A 25 8.94 13.83 9.61
N LEU A 26 10.16 13.30 9.69
CA LEU A 26 10.42 11.85 9.71
C LEU A 26 9.77 11.18 10.92
N ARG A 27 9.82 11.81 12.10
CA ARG A 27 9.16 11.31 13.33
C ARG A 27 7.65 11.19 13.18
N ARG A 28 7.01 12.13 12.45
CA ARG A 28 5.57 12.11 12.16
C ARG A 28 5.20 11.08 11.09
N LEU A 29 6.08 10.83 10.13
CA LEU A 29 5.89 9.80 9.10
C LEU A 29 6.01 8.38 9.65
N LYS A 30 6.94 8.14 10.58
CA LYS A 30 7.22 6.80 11.13
C LYS A 30 5.97 5.99 11.55
N PRO A 31 5.05 6.49 12.40
CA PRO A 31 3.87 5.71 12.79
C PRO A 31 2.90 5.44 11.63
N ILE A 32 2.81 6.34 10.65
CA ILE A 32 1.98 6.18 9.45
C ILE A 32 2.53 5.05 8.58
N LEU A 33 3.84 5.07 8.34
CA LEU A 33 4.55 4.04 7.58
C LEU A 33 4.45 2.67 8.27
N ARG A 34 4.64 2.63 9.60
CA ARG A 34 4.51 1.39 10.36
C ARG A 34 3.11 0.80 10.25
N GLY A 35 2.06 1.61 10.42
CA GLY A 35 0.68 1.16 10.23
C GLY A 35 0.40 0.68 8.81
N TYR A 36 0.99 1.32 7.80
CA TYR A 36 0.90 0.88 6.41
C TYR A 36 1.50 -0.51 6.20
N PHE A 37 2.72 -0.75 6.66
CA PHE A 37 3.39 -2.05 6.49
C PHE A 37 2.73 -3.15 7.30
N ILE A 38 2.36 -2.90 8.58
CA ILE A 38 1.65 -3.88 9.40
C ILE A 38 0.35 -4.34 8.73
N LYS A 39 -0.41 -3.41 8.13
CA LYS A 39 -1.66 -3.75 7.43
C LYS A 39 -1.42 -4.62 6.17
N ARG A 40 -0.20 -4.67 5.63
CA ARG A 40 0.10 -5.33 4.35
C ARG A 40 0.85 -6.65 4.51
N ILE A 41 1.77 -6.72 5.46
CA ILE A 41 2.58 -7.93 5.70
C ILE A 41 2.31 -8.56 7.06
N GLY A 42 1.41 -7.99 7.88
CA GLY A 42 1.22 -8.40 9.26
C GLY A 42 2.30 -7.83 10.19
N ALA A 43 2.28 -8.24 11.45
CA ALA A 43 3.31 -7.89 12.43
C ALA A 43 4.57 -8.79 12.27
N GLU A 44 5.07 -8.91 11.04
CA GLU A 44 6.30 -9.62 10.73
C GLU A 44 7.54 -8.81 11.21
N THR A 45 8.67 -9.49 11.39
CA THR A 45 9.94 -8.89 11.83
C THR A 45 10.45 -7.80 10.89
N ASP A 46 10.08 -7.88 9.61
CA ASP A 46 10.62 -7.04 8.55
C ASP A 46 9.99 -5.63 8.53
N VAL A 47 8.91 -5.40 9.29
CA VAL A 47 8.19 -4.12 9.32
C VAL A 47 9.12 -2.96 9.72
N ASP A 48 9.96 -3.14 10.73
CA ASP A 48 10.81 -2.08 11.24
C ASP A 48 11.91 -1.71 10.23
N ASP A 49 12.43 -2.70 9.49
CA ASP A 49 13.40 -2.49 8.41
C ASP A 49 12.77 -1.75 7.23
N LEU A 50 11.57 -2.15 6.79
CA LEU A 50 10.86 -1.45 5.70
C LEU A 50 10.54 0.00 6.07
N VAL A 51 10.15 0.26 7.32
CA VAL A 51 9.95 1.62 7.82
C VAL A 51 11.26 2.40 7.77
N GLN A 52 12.35 1.81 8.24
CA GLN A 52 13.65 2.47 8.27
C GLN A 52 14.15 2.80 6.86
N ASN A 53 14.16 1.82 5.94
CA ASN A 53 14.57 2.01 4.55
C ASN A 53 13.74 3.10 3.86
N THR A 54 12.42 3.10 4.09
CA THR A 54 11.53 4.12 3.55
C THR A 54 11.88 5.52 4.10
N LEU A 55 12.13 5.65 5.40
CA LEU A 55 12.52 6.93 6.01
C LEU A 55 13.87 7.43 5.50
N VAL A 56 14.83 6.54 5.26
CA VAL A 56 16.12 6.87 4.65
C VAL A 56 15.93 7.39 3.22
N ARG A 57 15.18 6.66 2.38
CA ARG A 57 14.86 7.13 1.02
C ARG A 57 14.19 8.51 1.03
N ILE A 58 13.24 8.73 1.94
CA ILE A 58 12.57 10.03 2.09
C ILE A 58 13.58 11.10 2.52
N HIS A 59 14.47 10.81 3.47
CA HIS A 59 15.48 11.75 3.92
C HIS A 59 16.38 12.20 2.76
N GLU A 60 16.86 11.27 1.94
CA GLU A 60 17.76 11.54 0.82
C GLU A 60 17.08 12.30 -0.32
N SER A 61 15.80 12.01 -0.57
CA SER A 61 15.04 12.58 -1.70
C SER A 61 14.12 13.74 -1.33
N LEU A 62 14.14 14.20 -0.06
CA LEU A 62 13.28 15.29 0.40
C LEU A 62 13.54 16.59 -0.37
N GLY A 63 14.80 16.83 -0.77
CA GLY A 63 15.19 17.99 -1.59
C GLY A 63 14.50 18.02 -2.96
N ASP A 64 14.17 16.86 -3.52
CA ASP A 64 13.54 16.72 -4.84
C ASP A 64 12.01 16.92 -4.79
N LEU A 65 11.42 17.10 -3.60
CA LEU A 65 9.99 17.29 -3.44
C LEU A 65 9.55 18.68 -3.94
N GLU A 66 9.09 18.75 -5.19
CA GLU A 66 8.62 19.99 -5.83
C GLU A 66 7.45 20.67 -5.10
N LYS A 67 6.59 19.88 -4.46
CA LYS A 67 5.37 20.36 -3.79
C LYS A 67 5.42 20.03 -2.31
N PRO A 68 5.86 20.96 -1.45
CA PRO A 68 5.98 20.76 0.00
C PRO A 68 4.71 20.21 0.66
N GLY A 69 3.53 20.68 0.22
CA GLY A 69 2.22 20.21 0.71
C GLY A 69 1.87 18.75 0.36
N SER A 70 2.68 18.07 -0.44
CA SER A 70 2.48 16.67 -0.84
C SER A 70 3.41 15.69 -0.13
N LEU A 71 4.07 16.08 0.97
CA LEU A 71 5.02 15.22 1.70
C LEU A 71 4.43 13.85 2.06
N LYS A 72 3.18 13.79 2.55
CA LYS A 72 2.54 12.51 2.86
C LYS A 72 2.39 11.64 1.60
N SER A 73 1.95 12.25 0.51
CA SER A 73 1.79 11.57 -0.78
C SER A 73 3.14 11.03 -1.30
N PHE A 74 4.19 11.83 -1.17
CA PHE A 74 5.56 11.47 -1.49
C PHE A 74 6.07 10.31 -0.63
N ALA A 75 5.86 10.37 0.68
CA ALA A 75 6.29 9.34 1.62
C ALA A 75 5.65 7.98 1.35
N MET A 76 4.33 7.89 1.08
CA MET A 76 3.77 6.58 0.75
C MET A 76 4.09 6.10 -0.67
N LYS A 77 4.53 7.00 -1.58
CA LYS A 77 5.12 6.55 -2.85
C LYS A 77 6.42 5.79 -2.57
N ALA A 78 7.28 6.31 -1.70
CA ALA A 78 8.49 5.61 -1.26
C ALA A 78 8.14 4.28 -0.54
N ALA A 79 7.17 4.30 0.37
CA ALA A 79 6.72 3.10 1.08
C ALA A 79 6.15 2.01 0.16
N LEU A 80 5.51 2.42 -0.94
CA LEU A 80 5.06 1.50 -1.97
C LEU A 80 6.24 0.80 -2.64
N PHE A 81 7.22 1.57 -3.12
CA PHE A 81 8.37 0.99 -3.80
C PHE A 81 9.10 0.01 -2.88
N GLU A 82 9.27 0.37 -1.61
CA GLU A 82 9.86 -0.52 -0.61
C GLU A 82 9.06 -1.82 -0.42
N LEU A 83 7.72 -1.73 -0.36
CA LEU A 83 6.86 -2.92 -0.27
C LEU A 83 6.94 -3.80 -1.53
N GLN A 84 7.08 -3.19 -2.72
CA GLN A 84 7.23 -3.93 -3.97
C GLN A 84 8.57 -4.67 -4.02
N ASP A 85 9.65 -4.00 -3.64
CA ASP A 85 10.99 -4.59 -3.57
C ASP A 85 11.01 -5.74 -2.55
N TYR A 86 10.36 -5.56 -1.40
CA TYR A 86 10.18 -6.61 -0.40
C TYR A 86 9.50 -7.87 -0.97
N TYR A 87 8.35 -7.71 -1.64
CA TYR A 87 7.66 -8.86 -2.22
C TYR A 87 8.49 -9.51 -3.33
N ARG A 88 9.17 -8.76 -4.20
CA ARG A 88 10.06 -9.31 -5.23
C ARG A 88 11.13 -10.19 -4.60
N GLY A 89 11.86 -9.68 -3.61
CA GLY A 89 12.88 -10.46 -2.90
C GLY A 89 12.32 -11.72 -2.24
N ARG A 90 11.10 -11.66 -1.68
CA ARG A 90 10.43 -12.83 -1.09
C ARG A 90 9.98 -13.86 -2.13
N TYR A 91 9.57 -13.42 -3.33
CA TYR A 91 9.26 -14.31 -4.45
C TYR A 91 10.52 -14.98 -4.99
N ASP A 92 11.59 -14.23 -5.23
CA ASP A 92 12.88 -14.76 -5.70
C ASP A 92 13.47 -15.77 -4.69
N MET A 93 13.36 -15.47 -3.38
CA MET A 93 13.75 -16.39 -2.31
C MET A 93 12.85 -17.64 -2.26
N LYS A 94 11.53 -17.50 -2.42
CA LYS A 94 10.64 -18.67 -2.47
C LYS A 94 10.87 -19.52 -3.71
N GLU A 95 11.22 -18.93 -4.84
CA GLU A 95 11.52 -19.65 -6.07
C GLU A 95 12.86 -20.40 -5.97
N SER A 96 13.86 -19.81 -5.33
CA SER A 96 15.14 -20.48 -5.06
C SER A 96 15.05 -21.60 -4.00
N LEU A 97 14.10 -21.49 -3.06
CA LEU A 97 13.84 -22.48 -2.00
C LEU A 97 12.79 -23.54 -2.38
N ARG A 98 12.20 -23.49 -3.59
CA ARG A 98 11.29 -24.53 -4.07
C ARG A 98 12.09 -25.79 -4.44
N ASP A 99 12.05 -26.77 -3.54
CA ASP A 99 12.27 -28.17 -3.90
C ASP A 99 11.11 -28.64 -4.80
N PRO A 100 11.36 -29.08 -6.05
CA PRO A 100 10.32 -29.49 -6.99
C PRO A 100 9.45 -30.67 -6.50
N ASP A 101 9.88 -31.39 -5.44
CA ASP A 101 9.19 -32.58 -4.93
C ASP A 101 8.31 -32.34 -3.69
N LEU A 102 8.18 -31.10 -3.19
CA LEU A 102 7.39 -30.79 -1.98
C LEU A 102 6.03 -30.15 -2.33
N PRO A 103 4.88 -30.75 -1.92
CA PRO A 103 3.56 -30.15 -2.14
C PRO A 103 3.40 -28.86 -1.33
N PRO A 104 2.70 -27.83 -1.87
CA PRO A 104 2.59 -26.53 -1.20
C PRO A 104 1.77 -26.62 0.09
N GLY A 105 2.45 -26.51 1.23
CA GLY A 105 1.84 -26.45 2.55
C GLY A 105 1.08 -25.15 2.78
N ARG A 106 -0.22 -25.25 3.06
CA ARG A 106 -1.07 -24.15 3.55
C ARG A 106 -1.12 -24.21 5.08
N THR A 107 -0.73 -23.13 5.74
CA THR A 107 -1.03 -22.91 7.16
C THR A 107 -1.68 -21.54 7.32
N THR A 108 -3.00 -21.53 7.48
CA THR A 108 -3.75 -20.46 8.13
C THR A 108 -4.89 -21.08 8.93
N ASP A 109 -4.96 -20.75 10.21
CA ASP A 109 -5.90 -21.27 11.21
C ASP A 109 -7.39 -21.09 10.79
N PRO A 110 -8.32 -21.98 11.20
CA PRO A 110 -9.71 -21.98 10.70
C PRO A 110 -10.69 -21.01 11.39
N GLU A 111 -10.40 -20.46 12.58
CA GLU A 111 -11.48 -19.99 13.46
C GLU A 111 -11.93 -18.52 13.33
N ASP A 112 -11.20 -17.65 12.62
CA ASP A 112 -11.50 -16.20 12.56
C ASP A 112 -12.28 -15.71 11.31
N ARG A 113 -12.77 -16.63 10.46
CA ARG A 113 -13.23 -16.29 9.08
C ARG A 113 -14.72 -15.99 8.91
N SER A 114 -15.54 -16.03 9.96
CA SER A 114 -17.00 -16.09 9.78
C SER A 114 -17.71 -14.74 9.59
N ALA A 115 -17.04 -13.59 9.74
CA ALA A 115 -17.66 -12.27 9.52
C ALA A 115 -16.80 -11.22 8.80
N HIS A 116 -15.52 -11.50 8.53
CA HIS A 116 -14.71 -10.75 7.56
C HIS A 116 -15.08 -11.19 6.14
N VAL A 117 -16.32 -10.92 5.75
CA VAL A 117 -16.91 -11.28 4.45
C VAL A 117 -15.98 -10.85 3.31
N ASP A 118 -15.49 -11.84 2.55
CA ASP A 118 -15.00 -11.91 1.16
C ASP A 118 -14.43 -10.68 0.44
N VAL A 119 -14.04 -9.60 1.13
CA VAL A 119 -13.34 -8.44 0.54
C VAL A 119 -11.97 -8.87 0.06
N GLU A 120 -11.28 -9.74 0.79
CA GLU A 120 -9.96 -10.25 0.41
C GLU A 120 -10.04 -11.10 -0.88
N LYS A 121 -11.04 -11.97 -1.00
CA LYS A 121 -11.32 -12.70 -2.26
C LYS A 121 -11.79 -11.80 -3.40
N ALA A 122 -12.59 -10.77 -3.12
CA ALA A 122 -13.01 -9.81 -4.13
C ALA A 122 -11.82 -8.97 -4.64
N LEU A 123 -10.84 -8.67 -3.77
CA LEU A 123 -9.57 -8.06 -4.13
C LEU A 123 -8.66 -9.02 -4.89
N GLU A 124 -8.72 -10.33 -4.61
CA GLU A 124 -8.05 -11.39 -5.39
C GLU A 124 -8.47 -11.42 -6.87
N ALA A 125 -9.75 -11.13 -7.15
CA ALA A 125 -10.29 -11.07 -8.51
C ALA A 125 -9.79 -9.85 -9.33
N LEU A 126 -9.16 -8.86 -8.68
CA LEU A 126 -8.61 -7.69 -9.36
C LEU A 126 -7.25 -7.98 -9.98
N SER A 127 -7.00 -7.41 -11.17
CA SER A 127 -5.64 -7.34 -11.70
C SER A 127 -4.71 -6.62 -10.71
N PRO A 128 -3.41 -6.93 -10.67
CA PRO A 128 -2.46 -6.28 -9.77
C PRO A 128 -2.49 -4.74 -9.88
N LYS A 129 -2.67 -4.22 -11.09
CA LYS A 129 -2.79 -2.78 -11.36
C LYS A 129 -4.08 -2.19 -10.77
N ALA A 130 -5.22 -2.88 -10.93
CA ALA A 130 -6.49 -2.44 -10.37
C ALA A 130 -6.49 -2.48 -8.83
N ARG A 131 -5.96 -3.56 -8.24
CA ARG A 131 -5.77 -3.66 -6.78
C ARG A 131 -4.92 -2.51 -6.26
N ARG A 132 -3.78 -2.25 -6.90
CA ARG A 132 -2.88 -1.14 -6.53
C ARG A 132 -3.56 0.23 -6.59
N ILE A 133 -4.38 0.47 -7.62
CA ILE A 133 -5.16 1.70 -7.74
C ILE A 133 -6.17 1.83 -6.60
N MET A 134 -6.90 0.75 -6.27
CA MET A 134 -7.88 0.75 -5.19
C MET A 134 -7.23 0.97 -3.82
N GLU A 135 -6.07 0.37 -3.57
CA GLU A 135 -5.28 0.61 -2.36
C GLU A 135 -4.86 2.08 -2.25
N LEU A 136 -4.30 2.67 -3.31
CA LEU A 136 -3.93 4.09 -3.31
C LEU A 136 -5.16 4.98 -3.08
N ARG A 137 -6.33 4.62 -3.62
CA ARG A 137 -7.58 5.35 -3.31
C ARG A 137 -8.00 5.24 -1.86
N GLU A 138 -7.87 4.07 -1.25
CA GLU A 138 -8.11 3.85 0.17
C GLU A 138 -7.19 4.72 1.04
N TYR A 139 -5.95 4.91 0.62
CA TYR A 139 -4.98 5.78 1.30
C TYR A 139 -5.21 7.29 1.09
N GLY A 140 -6.24 7.68 0.34
CA GLY A 140 -6.66 9.07 0.15
C GLY A 140 -6.00 9.78 -1.03
N TYR A 141 -5.27 9.06 -1.90
CA TYR A 141 -4.66 9.65 -3.08
C TYR A 141 -5.72 10.09 -4.10
N LEU A 142 -5.52 11.26 -4.69
CA LEU A 142 -6.33 11.76 -5.79
C LEU A 142 -6.01 10.99 -7.08
N TYR A 143 -6.99 10.84 -7.97
CA TYR A 143 -6.80 10.11 -9.23
C TYR A 143 -5.60 10.61 -10.04
N ARG A 144 -5.35 11.93 -10.03
CA ARG A 144 -4.20 12.56 -10.69
C ARG A 144 -2.84 12.12 -10.10
N GLU A 145 -2.77 11.94 -8.79
CA GLU A 145 -1.54 11.52 -8.11
C GLU A 145 -1.28 10.04 -8.40
N ILE A 146 -2.32 9.21 -8.37
CA ILE A 146 -2.25 7.79 -8.74
C ILE A 146 -1.80 7.63 -10.20
N ALA A 147 -2.31 8.49 -11.08
CA ALA A 147 -1.96 8.49 -12.49
C ALA A 147 -0.47 8.75 -12.71
N GLN A 148 0.07 9.77 -12.02
CA GLN A 148 1.50 10.06 -12.02
C GLN A 148 2.34 8.93 -11.39
N MET A 149 1.85 8.31 -10.32
CA MET A 149 2.56 7.21 -9.66
C MET A 149 2.65 5.94 -10.49
N LEU A 150 1.65 5.69 -11.35
CA LEU A 150 1.55 4.46 -12.15
C LEU A 150 1.83 4.70 -13.63
N ASP A 151 2.45 5.84 -13.96
CA ASP A 151 2.77 6.29 -15.32
C ASP A 151 1.61 6.08 -16.30
N THR A 152 0.47 6.67 -15.96
CA THR A 152 -0.78 6.50 -16.70
C THR A 152 -1.58 7.80 -16.66
N THR A 153 -2.72 7.85 -17.35
CA THR A 153 -3.61 9.02 -17.31
C THR A 153 -4.62 8.94 -16.17
N GLU A 154 -5.08 10.10 -15.67
CA GLU A 154 -6.14 10.19 -14.66
C GLU A 154 -7.44 9.50 -15.14
N ALA A 155 -7.74 9.62 -16.43
CA ALA A 155 -8.88 8.94 -17.05
C ALA A 155 -8.75 7.41 -16.98
N ALA A 156 -7.56 6.87 -17.24
CA ALA A 156 -7.30 5.43 -17.12
C ALA A 156 -7.42 4.95 -15.66
N VAL A 157 -7.00 5.75 -14.68
CA VAL A 157 -7.19 5.43 -13.25
C VAL A 157 -8.68 5.40 -12.89
N LYS A 158 -9.46 6.42 -13.29
CA LYS A 158 -10.91 6.47 -13.05
C LYS A 158 -11.63 5.26 -13.66
N MET A 159 -11.26 4.89 -14.89
CA MET A 159 -11.82 3.71 -15.55
C MET A 159 -11.46 2.42 -14.81
N GLN A 160 -10.22 2.28 -14.35
CA GLN A 160 -9.78 1.11 -13.60
C GLN A 160 -10.48 1.00 -12.23
N VAL A 161 -10.72 2.11 -11.54
CA VAL A 161 -11.50 2.13 -10.29
C VAL A 161 -12.92 1.65 -10.54
N LYS A 162 -13.58 2.17 -11.58
CA LYS A 162 -14.93 1.74 -11.96
C LYS A 162 -14.97 0.24 -12.25
N ARG A 163 -14.05 -0.27 -13.07
CA ARG A 163 -13.95 -1.70 -13.38
C ARG A 163 -13.67 -2.55 -12.16
N ALA A 164 -12.80 -2.08 -11.25
CA ALA A 164 -12.50 -2.78 -10.02
C ALA A 164 -13.75 -2.91 -9.12
N PHE A 165 -14.57 -1.87 -9.02
CA PHE A 165 -15.86 -1.95 -8.31
C PHE A 165 -16.84 -2.91 -8.99
N GLU A 166 -16.90 -2.93 -10.32
CA GLU A 166 -17.73 -3.88 -11.08
C GLU A 166 -17.28 -5.34 -10.82
N THR A 167 -15.98 -5.62 -10.91
CA THR A 167 -15.40 -6.94 -10.63
C THR A 167 -15.62 -7.38 -9.18
N MET A 168 -15.40 -6.50 -8.21
CA MET A 168 -15.66 -6.81 -6.80
C MET A 168 -17.15 -7.05 -6.54
N LYS A 169 -18.04 -6.28 -7.18
CA LYS A 169 -19.48 -6.48 -7.08
C LYS A 169 -19.88 -7.83 -7.67
N GLU A 170 -19.39 -8.18 -8.86
CA GLU A 170 -19.64 -9.48 -9.49
C GLU A 170 -19.16 -10.63 -8.62
N ALA A 171 -17.94 -10.56 -8.09
CA ALA A 171 -17.39 -11.55 -7.17
C ALA A 171 -18.25 -11.71 -5.90
N LEU A 172 -18.72 -10.61 -5.31
CA LEU A 172 -19.57 -10.62 -4.14
C LEU A 172 -20.99 -11.15 -4.44
N SER A 173 -21.53 -10.83 -5.62
CA SER A 173 -22.84 -11.37 -6.06
C SER A 173 -22.78 -12.84 -6.49
N ALA A 174 -21.69 -13.29 -7.12
CA ALA A 174 -21.45 -14.69 -7.43
C ALA A 174 -21.28 -15.52 -6.15
N LEU A 175 -20.68 -14.91 -5.12
CA LEU A 175 -20.55 -15.53 -3.80
C LEU A 175 -21.89 -15.58 -3.05
N LEU A 176 -22.74 -14.56 -3.16
CA LEU A 176 -24.13 -14.61 -2.69
C LEU A 176 -24.96 -15.69 -3.41
N ILE A 177 -24.77 -15.88 -4.71
CA ILE A 177 -25.46 -16.95 -5.47
C ILE A 177 -24.94 -18.34 -5.06
N LEU A 178 -23.63 -18.49 -4.83
CA LEU A 178 -23.01 -19.74 -4.36
C LEU A 178 -23.47 -20.14 -2.95
N VAL A 179 -23.67 -19.17 -2.04
CA VAL A 179 -24.23 -19.43 -0.70
C VAL A 179 -25.68 -19.90 -0.77
N TRP A 180 -26.46 -19.45 -1.76
CA TRP A 180 -27.84 -19.89 -1.97
C TRP A 180 -27.95 -21.27 -2.63
N PHE A 181 -26.94 -21.73 -3.38
CA PHE A 181 -26.96 -23.03 -4.06
C PHE A 181 -26.33 -24.19 -3.29
N VAL A 182 -25.44 -23.91 -2.32
CA VAL A 182 -24.81 -24.94 -1.46
C VAL A 182 -25.64 -25.24 -0.19
N GLY A 183 -26.72 -24.47 0.04
CA GLY A 183 -27.66 -24.65 1.15
C GLY A 183 -28.97 -25.34 0.77
N LEU A 184 -28.91 -26.52 0.13
CA LEU A 184 -30.03 -27.49 0.09
C LEU A 184 -29.55 -28.90 0.45
#